data_AF-A0AAU1PC67-F1
#
_entry.id   AF-A0AAU1PC67-F1
#
_cell.length_a   1.000
_cell.length_b   1.000
_cell.length_c   1.000
_cell.angle_alpha   90.00
_cell.angle_beta   90.00
_cell.angle_gamma   90.00
#
_symmetry.space_group_name_H-M   'P 1'
#
loop_
_entity.id
_entity.type
_entity.pdbx_description
1 polymer ?
#
loop_
_entity_poly.entity_id
_entity_poly.type
_entity_poly.pdbx_seq_one_letter_code
_entity_poly.pdbx_strand_id
1 'polypeptide(L)'
;MPEDRGAPQDPWDTCVALGELVFRVHDQVSYERERRLDWFRSWSLRLPAAEALVRTLLALVLRSLSQDAFATTGRHLAPAELRDLRLTEIEAVAVSRLPYELFAGLDRAAMTAPEQRQVNLLDRLVLGDLMGSLLTVERLRAETAATLRRLRDRSADQALTFHALTWLDTAPLPDGESG
;
A
#
# COMPACT_ATOMS: atom_id res chain seq x y z
N MET A 1 38.12 5.19 -14.04
CA MET A 1 36.70 5.07 -14.39
C MET A 1 35.99 4.61 -13.14
N PRO A 2 35.33 5.49 -12.38
CA PRO A 2 34.54 5.05 -11.25
C PRO A 2 33.30 4.32 -11.79
N GLU A 3 33.07 3.12 -11.26
CA GLU A 3 31.89 2.31 -11.51
C GLU A 3 30.65 3.16 -11.24
N ASP A 4 29.78 3.28 -12.23
CA ASP A 4 28.41 3.75 -12.09
C ASP A 4 27.63 2.72 -11.27
N ARG A 5 27.87 2.72 -9.95
CA ARG A 5 27.02 2.03 -8.99
C ARG A 5 25.76 2.87 -8.91
N GLY A 6 24.80 2.59 -9.81
CA GLY A 6 23.48 3.20 -9.80
C GLY A 6 23.00 3.33 -8.37
N ALA A 7 22.60 4.55 -7.98
CA ALA A 7 22.20 4.86 -6.62
C ALA A 7 21.28 3.75 -6.08
N PRO A 8 21.51 3.24 -4.86
CA PRO A 8 20.68 2.18 -4.31
C PRO A 8 19.24 2.65 -4.39
N GLN A 9 18.44 1.94 -5.20
CA GLN A 9 17.04 2.25 -5.40
C GLN A 9 16.39 2.23 -4.01
N ASP A 10 15.81 3.36 -3.59
CA ASP A 10 15.32 3.50 -2.23
C ASP A 10 14.25 2.40 -2.00
N PRO A 11 14.34 1.58 -0.93
CA PRO A 11 13.29 0.64 -0.57
C PRO A 11 11.90 1.30 -0.53
N TRP A 12 11.80 2.60 -0.26
CA TRP A 12 10.58 3.38 -0.35
C TRP A 12 9.95 3.37 -1.75
N ASP A 13 10.73 3.68 -2.80
CA ASP A 13 10.23 3.74 -4.19
C ASP A 13 9.63 2.40 -4.62
N THR A 14 10.26 1.30 -4.22
CA THR A 14 9.74 -0.04 -4.48
C THR A 14 8.41 -0.26 -3.75
N CYS A 15 8.31 0.13 -2.48
CA CYS A 15 7.06 0.02 -1.72
C CYS A 15 5.93 0.85 -2.34
N VAL A 16 6.23 2.06 -2.83
CA VAL A 16 5.27 2.93 -3.53
C VAL A 16 4.80 2.26 -4.82
N ALA A 17 5.72 1.80 -5.68
CA ALA A 17 5.39 1.15 -6.94
C ALA A 17 4.53 -0.11 -6.74
N LEU A 18 4.83 -0.92 -5.72
CA LEU A 18 4.03 -2.10 -5.38
C LEU A 18 2.64 -1.72 -4.84
N GLY A 19 2.55 -0.66 -4.04
CA GLY A 19 1.27 -0.12 -3.59
C GLY A 19 0.40 0.34 -4.76
N GLU A 20 0.98 1.05 -5.73
CA GLU A 20 0.30 1.44 -6.95
C GLU A 20 -0.17 0.25 -7.80
N LEU A 21 0.65 -0.80 -7.90
CA LEU A 21 0.29 -2.03 -8.61
C LEU A 21 -0.97 -2.67 -8.03
N VAL A 22 -1.07 -2.80 -6.70
CA VAL A 22 -2.26 -3.34 -6.02
C VAL A 22 -3.51 -2.57 -6.41
N PHE A 23 -3.47 -1.23 -6.32
CA PHE A 23 -4.65 -0.41 -6.64
C PHE A 23 -4.99 -0.44 -8.12
N ARG A 24 -3.99 -0.47 -9.00
CA ARG A 24 -4.18 -0.58 -10.45
C ARG A 24 -4.87 -1.89 -10.83
N VAL A 25 -4.39 -3.01 -10.31
CA VAL A 25 -4.92 -4.35 -10.57
C VAL A 25 -6.32 -4.53 -9.95
N HIS A 26 -6.55 -3.95 -8.78
CA HIS A 26 -7.88 -3.91 -8.15
C HIS A 26 -8.88 -3.09 -8.99
N ASP A 27 -8.44 -1.96 -9.53
CA ASP A 27 -9.28 -1.02 -10.28
C ASP A 27 -9.61 -1.44 -11.70
N GLN A 28 -9.03 -2.54 -12.18
CA GLN A 28 -9.46 -3.16 -13.43
C GLN A 28 -10.92 -3.64 -13.37
N VAL A 29 -11.46 -3.87 -12.17
CA VAL A 29 -12.88 -4.20 -11.97
C VAL A 29 -13.66 -2.91 -11.68
N SER A 30 -14.43 -2.44 -12.66
CA SER A 30 -15.09 -1.13 -12.63
C SER A 30 -15.95 -0.90 -11.38
N TYR A 31 -16.79 -1.88 -11.02
CA TYR A 31 -17.69 -1.76 -9.87
C TYR A 31 -16.94 -1.69 -8.53
N GLU A 32 -15.76 -2.32 -8.43
CA GLU A 32 -14.92 -2.28 -7.23
C GLU A 32 -14.31 -0.89 -7.03
N ARG A 33 -13.85 -0.28 -8.12
CA ARG A 33 -13.35 1.09 -8.12
C ARG A 33 -14.45 2.07 -7.73
N GLU A 34 -15.62 1.98 -8.35
CA GLU A 34 -16.77 2.85 -8.07
C GLU A 34 -17.19 2.76 -6.60
N ARG A 35 -17.34 1.54 -6.07
CA ARG A 35 -17.67 1.29 -4.67
C ARG A 35 -16.67 1.94 -3.71
N ARG A 36 -15.36 1.83 -3.99
CA ARG A 36 -14.33 2.48 -3.17
C ARG A 36 -14.43 4.00 -3.21
N LEU A 37 -14.65 4.59 -4.38
CA LEU A 37 -14.82 6.03 -4.53
C LEU A 37 -16.05 6.54 -3.76
N ASP A 38 -17.14 5.77 -3.75
CA ASP A 38 -18.34 6.11 -2.96
C ASP A 38 -18.08 6.05 -1.46
N TRP A 39 -17.31 5.08 -0.97
CA TRP A 39 -16.88 5.09 0.43
C TRP A 39 -16.03 6.31 0.76
N PHE A 40 -15.05 6.67 -0.08
CA PHE A 40 -14.24 7.86 0.14
C PHE A 40 -15.07 9.15 0.22
N ARG A 41 -16.10 9.28 -0.62
CA ARG A 41 -17.07 10.39 -0.55
C ARG A 41 -17.81 10.40 0.77
N SER A 42 -18.26 9.24 1.26
CA SER A 42 -18.99 9.12 2.54
C SER A 42 -18.14 9.51 3.75
N TRP A 43 -16.80 9.53 3.62
CA TRP A 43 -15.89 9.91 4.70
C TRP A 43 -15.52 11.40 4.69
N SER A 44 -16.16 12.19 3.82
CA SER A 44 -15.87 13.62 3.65
C SER A 44 -14.42 13.93 3.25
N LEU A 45 -13.71 12.95 2.66
CA LEU A 45 -12.39 13.15 2.07
C LEU A 45 -12.52 13.56 0.60
N ARG A 46 -11.64 14.45 0.15
CA ARG A 46 -11.50 14.70 -1.29
C ARG A 46 -10.93 13.44 -1.95
N LEU A 47 -11.54 12.96 -3.03
CA LEU A 47 -11.16 11.71 -3.69
C LEU A 47 -9.67 11.57 -3.98
N PRO A 48 -8.98 12.57 -4.61
CA PRO A 48 -7.55 12.42 -4.89
C PRO A 48 -6.70 12.30 -3.61
N ALA A 49 -7.13 12.93 -2.52
CA ALA A 49 -6.45 12.83 -1.24
C ALA A 49 -6.68 11.45 -0.60
N ALA A 50 -7.92 10.95 -0.58
CA ALA A 50 -8.23 9.63 -0.05
C ALA A 50 -7.46 8.52 -0.78
N GLU A 51 -7.44 8.55 -2.11
CA GLU A 51 -6.66 7.60 -2.91
C GLU A 51 -5.16 7.67 -2.62
N ALA A 52 -4.60 8.89 -2.55
CA ALA A 52 -3.19 9.07 -2.24
C ALA A 52 -2.86 8.54 -0.84
N LEU A 53 -3.68 8.85 0.16
CA LEU A 53 -3.49 8.40 1.54
C LEU A 53 -3.53 6.86 1.66
N VAL A 54 -4.48 6.21 0.98
CA VAL A 54 -4.60 4.75 1.02
C VAL A 54 -3.41 4.07 0.33
N ARG A 55 -2.88 4.64 -0.76
CA ARG A 55 -1.66 4.14 -1.44
C ARG A 55 -0.42 4.35 -0.56
N THR A 56 -0.28 5.53 0.04
CA THR A 56 0.82 5.82 0.99
C THR A 56 0.77 4.90 2.21
N LEU A 57 -0.43 4.62 2.73
CA LEU A 57 -0.60 3.68 3.83
C LEU A 57 -0.13 2.27 3.47
N LEU A 58 -0.48 1.77 2.28
CA LEU A 58 0.01 0.47 1.80
C LEU A 58 1.54 0.47 1.62
N ALA A 59 2.13 1.55 1.09
CA ALA A 59 3.58 1.68 0.98
C ALA A 59 4.26 1.65 2.37
N LEU A 60 3.69 2.29 3.38
CA LEU A 60 4.18 2.25 4.76
C LEU A 60 4.07 0.84 5.37
N VAL A 61 2.98 0.11 5.11
CA VAL A 61 2.84 -1.29 5.52
C VAL A 61 3.97 -2.14 4.94
N LEU A 62 4.25 -2.03 3.65
CA LEU A 62 5.34 -2.76 2.99
C LEU A 62 6.72 -2.37 3.54
N ARG A 63 6.95 -1.06 3.75
CA ARG A 63 8.20 -0.56 4.33
C ARG A 63 8.41 -1.13 5.73
N SER A 64 7.33 -1.22 6.53
CA SER A 64 7.39 -1.74 7.90
C SER A 64 7.78 -3.23 7.94
N LEU A 65 7.31 -4.04 6.99
CA LEU A 65 7.78 -5.43 6.82
C LEU A 65 9.29 -5.51 6.52
N SER A 66 9.78 -4.61 5.65
CA SER A 66 11.22 -4.50 5.37
C SER A 66 12.03 -4.00 6.57
N GLN A 67 11.41 -3.21 7.45
CA GLN A 67 12.02 -2.78 8.70
C GLN A 67 12.11 -3.93 9.72
N ASP A 68 11.09 -4.78 9.81
CA ASP A 68 11.10 -5.97 10.66
C ASP A 68 12.18 -6.97 10.22
N ALA A 69 12.32 -7.16 8.90
CA ALA A 69 13.40 -7.95 8.34
C ALA A 69 14.76 -7.37 8.72
N PHE A 70 14.94 -6.05 8.66
CA PHE A 70 16.18 -5.41 9.09
C PHE A 70 16.45 -5.62 10.58
N ALA A 71 15.44 -5.51 11.44
CA ALA A 71 15.58 -5.73 12.87
C ALA A 71 15.99 -7.18 13.22
N THR A 72 15.60 -8.16 12.40
CA THR A 72 15.85 -9.59 12.65
C THR A 72 17.10 -10.11 11.95
N THR A 73 17.37 -9.69 10.72
CA THR A 73 18.46 -10.20 9.88
C THR A 73 19.57 -9.18 9.60
N GLY A 74 19.44 -7.94 10.07
CA GLY A 74 20.41 -6.86 9.86
C GLY A 74 20.42 -6.27 8.45
N ARG A 75 19.44 -6.62 7.59
CA ARG A 75 19.30 -6.11 6.22
C ARG A 75 17.83 -5.88 5.87
N HIS A 76 17.57 -4.85 5.08
CA HIS A 76 16.24 -4.62 4.51
C HIS A 76 15.92 -5.70 3.47
N LEU A 77 14.63 -5.93 3.23
CA LEU A 77 14.17 -6.73 2.11
C LEU A 77 14.57 -6.04 0.80
N ALA A 78 15.20 -6.81 -0.09
CA ALA A 78 15.52 -6.39 -1.43
C ALA A 78 14.22 -6.29 -2.28
N PRO A 79 14.23 -5.56 -3.41
CA PRO A 79 13.05 -5.42 -4.26
C PRO A 79 12.45 -6.74 -4.77
N ALA A 80 13.26 -7.78 -4.95
CA ALA A 80 12.76 -9.11 -5.31
C ALA A 80 11.98 -9.75 -4.15
N GLU A 81 12.54 -9.69 -2.94
CA GLU A 81 11.91 -10.25 -1.73
C GLU A 81 10.60 -9.53 -1.39
N LEU A 82 10.55 -8.20 -1.57
CA LEU A 82 9.31 -7.44 -1.44
C LEU A 82 8.22 -7.91 -2.42
N ARG A 83 8.61 -8.36 -3.63
CA ARG A 83 7.66 -8.86 -4.63
C ARG A 83 7.13 -10.26 -4.31
N ASP A 84 7.89 -11.02 -3.54
CA ASP A 84 7.54 -12.38 -3.12
C ASP A 84 6.70 -12.42 -1.84
N LEU A 85 6.51 -11.27 -1.17
CA LEU A 85 5.58 -11.14 -0.05
C LEU A 85 4.16 -11.52 -0.47
N ARG A 86 3.49 -12.29 0.37
CA ARG A 86 2.10 -12.70 0.14
C ARG A 86 1.15 -11.57 0.55
N LEU A 87 0.07 -11.39 -0.21
CA LEU A 87 -0.96 -10.40 0.13
C LEU A 87 -1.59 -10.67 1.51
N THR A 88 -1.65 -11.92 1.96
CA THR A 88 -2.08 -12.29 3.32
C THR A 88 -1.21 -11.69 4.41
N GLU A 89 0.11 -11.68 4.21
CA GLU A 89 1.08 -11.19 5.20
C GLU A 89 0.98 -9.66 5.29
N ILE A 90 0.82 -9.02 4.13
CA ILE A 90 0.65 -7.57 4.02
C ILE A 90 -0.68 -7.15 4.65
N GLU A 91 -1.77 -7.88 4.38
CA GLU A 91 -3.08 -7.65 5.00
C GLU A 91 -3.01 -7.80 6.52
N ALA A 92 -2.33 -8.84 7.02
CA ALA A 92 -2.17 -9.05 8.45
C ALA A 92 -1.50 -7.85 9.12
N VAL A 93 -0.41 -7.32 8.55
CA VAL A 93 0.25 -6.11 9.07
C VAL A 93 -0.62 -4.88 8.96
N ALA A 94 -1.34 -4.70 7.84
CA ALA A 94 -2.25 -3.57 7.66
C ALA A 94 -3.31 -3.48 8.78
N VAL A 95 -3.74 -4.61 9.32
CA VAL A 95 -4.78 -4.70 10.37
C VAL A 95 -4.20 -4.79 11.79
N SER A 96 -3.09 -5.50 12.02
CA SER A 96 -2.60 -5.76 13.37
C SER A 96 -1.64 -4.70 13.92
N ARG A 97 -0.88 -4.03 13.03
CA ARG A 97 0.14 -3.05 13.45
C ARG A 97 -0.49 -1.73 13.89
N LEU A 98 0.00 -1.14 14.98
CA LEU A 98 -0.54 0.14 15.42
C LEU A 98 -0.17 1.23 14.41
N PRO A 99 -1.07 2.18 14.09
CA PRO A 99 -0.82 3.12 12.99
C PRO A 99 0.46 3.95 13.15
N TYR A 100 0.83 4.31 14.38
CA TYR A 100 2.05 5.07 14.65
C TYR A 100 3.34 4.26 14.41
N GLU A 101 3.28 2.93 14.51
CA GLU A 101 4.45 2.05 14.29
C GLU A 101 4.85 2.00 12.82
N LEU A 102 3.92 2.30 11.90
CA LEU A 102 4.18 2.33 10.46
C LEU A 102 5.18 3.43 10.04
N PHE A 103 5.41 4.42 10.90
CA PHE A 103 6.36 5.51 10.65
C PHE A 103 7.75 5.26 11.26
N ALA A 104 7.92 4.16 12.00
CA ALA A 104 9.20 3.87 12.66
C ALA A 104 10.33 3.67 11.64
N GLY A 105 11.45 4.37 11.83
CA GLY A 105 12.62 4.28 10.95
C GLY A 105 12.44 4.89 9.56
N LEU A 106 11.39 5.70 9.35
CA LEU A 106 11.11 6.34 8.07
C LEU A 106 12.05 7.52 7.81
N ASP A 107 12.91 7.41 6.80
CA ASP A 107 13.71 8.53 6.31
C ASP A 107 12.90 9.40 5.34
N ARG A 108 12.36 10.51 5.87
CA ARG A 108 11.57 11.45 5.07
C ARG A 108 12.42 12.26 4.08
N ALA A 109 13.74 12.35 4.27
CA ALA A 109 14.61 13.14 3.42
C ALA A 109 14.84 12.49 2.04
N ALA A 110 14.72 11.16 1.96
CA ALA A 110 14.85 10.40 0.73
C ALA A 110 13.57 10.47 -0.17
N MET A 111 12.46 10.95 0.37
CA MET A 111 11.17 11.04 -0.33
C MET A 111 11.04 12.29 -1.20
N THR A 112 10.23 12.22 -2.24
CA THR A 112 9.81 13.40 -3.01
C THR A 112 8.85 14.28 -2.20
N ALA A 113 8.77 15.58 -2.54
CA ALA A 113 7.89 16.52 -1.84
C ALA A 113 6.40 16.09 -1.82
N PRO A 114 5.81 15.53 -2.89
CA PRO A 114 4.46 14.97 -2.84
C PRO A 114 4.30 13.83 -1.82
N GLU A 115 5.24 12.90 -1.76
CA GLU A 115 5.19 11.75 -0.83
C GLU A 115 5.34 12.21 0.61
N GLN A 116 6.29 13.10 0.88
CA GLN A 116 6.45 13.71 2.21
C GLN A 116 5.15 14.37 2.68
N ARG A 117 4.42 15.07 1.79
CA ARG A 117 3.13 15.67 2.13
C ARG A 117 2.08 14.62 2.54
N GLN A 118 2.00 13.50 1.83
CA GLN A 118 1.03 12.44 2.16
C GLN A 118 1.40 11.73 3.45
N VAL A 119 2.68 11.40 3.65
CA VAL A 119 3.19 10.83 4.90
C VAL A 119 2.91 11.78 6.07
N ASN A 120 3.21 13.07 5.93
CA ASN A 120 2.94 14.07 6.97
C ASN A 120 1.44 14.21 7.26
N LEU A 121 0.58 14.06 6.26
CA LEU A 121 -0.86 14.10 6.45
C LEU A 121 -1.35 12.86 7.20
N LEU A 122 -0.89 11.66 6.84
CA LEU A 122 -1.18 10.43 7.60
C LEU A 122 -0.67 10.52 9.04
N ASP A 123 0.57 10.98 9.23
CA ASP A 123 1.20 11.15 10.54
C ASP A 123 0.37 12.09 11.44
N ARG A 124 -0.10 13.21 10.89
CA ARG A 124 -1.02 14.12 11.60
C ARG A 124 -2.39 13.50 11.88
N LEU A 125 -2.91 12.64 11.01
CA LEU A 125 -4.17 11.94 11.26
C LEU A 125 -4.03 10.92 12.39
N VAL A 126 -2.87 10.25 12.47
CA VAL A 126 -2.54 9.23 13.46
C VAL A 126 -2.22 9.84 14.82
N LEU A 127 -1.41 10.88 14.87
CA LEU A 127 -0.98 11.54 16.11
C LEU A 127 -1.92 12.68 16.54
N GLY A 128 -2.89 13.04 15.70
CA GLY A 128 -3.84 14.11 15.97
C GLY A 128 -4.82 13.75 17.08
N ASP A 129 -5.04 14.69 18.00
CA ASP A 129 -5.89 14.54 19.18
C ASP A 129 -7.40 14.76 18.89
N LEU A 130 -7.83 14.51 17.65
CA LEU A 130 -9.22 14.68 17.24
C LEU A 130 -9.84 13.30 17.00
N MET A 131 -10.92 12.97 17.72
CA MET A 131 -11.64 11.69 17.54
C MET A 131 -12.02 11.37 16.08
N GLY A 132 -12.22 12.39 15.24
CA GLY A 132 -12.46 12.20 13.80
C GLY A 132 -11.25 11.74 12.98
N SER A 133 -10.02 12.04 13.42
CA SER A 133 -8.80 11.66 12.70
C SER A 133 -8.50 10.17 12.86
N LEU A 134 -8.66 9.61 14.05
CA LEU A 134 -8.49 8.17 14.29
C LEU A 134 -9.49 7.32 13.51
N LEU A 135 -10.77 7.72 13.49
CA LEU A 135 -11.78 7.02 12.67
C LEU A 135 -11.43 7.04 11.17
N THR A 136 -10.86 8.15 10.69
CA THR A 136 -10.41 8.27 9.31
C THR A 136 -9.26 7.30 9.01
N VAL A 137 -8.27 7.20 9.91
CA VAL A 137 -7.16 6.25 9.77
C VAL A 137 -7.68 4.81 9.74
N GLU A 138 -8.56 4.43 10.65
CA GLU A 138 -9.11 3.08 10.70
C GLU A 138 -9.91 2.73 9.45
N ARG A 139 -10.65 3.69 8.87
CA ARG A 139 -11.33 3.52 7.58
C ARG A 139 -10.35 3.29 6.43
N LEU A 140 -9.27 4.06 6.38
CA LEU A 140 -8.22 3.89 5.36
C LEU A 140 -7.55 2.52 5.49
N ARG A 141 -7.24 2.08 6.72
CA ARG A 141 -6.66 0.76 7.01
C ARG A 141 -7.59 -0.38 6.61
N ALA A 142 -8.88 -0.26 6.96
CA ALA A 142 -9.89 -1.22 6.58
C ALA A 142 -10.02 -1.35 5.06
N GLU A 143 -9.96 -0.23 4.32
CA GLU A 143 -10.01 -0.28 2.85
C GLU A 143 -8.73 -0.85 2.23
N THR A 144 -7.54 -0.55 2.78
CA THR A 144 -6.29 -1.21 2.35
C THR A 144 -6.39 -2.72 2.53
N ALA A 145 -6.84 -3.19 3.70
CA ALA A 145 -7.01 -4.61 3.97
C ALA A 145 -8.08 -5.26 3.07
N ALA A 146 -9.21 -4.58 2.88
CA ALA A 146 -10.28 -5.08 2.02
C ALA A 146 -9.86 -5.17 0.54
N THR A 147 -9.08 -4.19 0.06
CA THR A 147 -8.49 -4.21 -1.29
C THR A 147 -7.62 -5.46 -1.49
N LEU A 148 -6.72 -5.73 -0.54
CA LEU A 148 -5.83 -6.91 -0.59
C LEU A 148 -6.63 -8.23 -0.55
N ARG A 149 -7.66 -8.30 0.31
CA ARG A 149 -8.53 -9.47 0.42
C ARG A 149 -9.30 -9.74 -0.87
N ARG A 150 -9.93 -8.72 -1.47
CA ARG A 150 -10.68 -8.87 -2.73
C ARG A 150 -9.80 -9.34 -3.87
N LEU A 151 -8.55 -8.87 -3.93
CA LEU A 151 -7.58 -9.35 -4.93
C LEU A 151 -7.28 -10.85 -4.77
N ARG A 152 -7.12 -11.33 -3.54
CA ARG A 152 -6.93 -12.76 -3.23
C ARG A 152 -8.17 -13.59 -3.54
N ASP A 153 -9.34 -13.09 -3.16
CA ASP A 153 -10.61 -13.79 -3.40
C ASP A 153 -10.86 -13.94 -4.91
N ARG A 154 -10.50 -12.90 -5.70
CA ARG A 154 -10.57 -12.91 -7.16
C ARG A 154 -9.61 -13.91 -7.81
N SER A 155 -8.39 -14.06 -7.28
CA SER A 155 -7.41 -15.01 -7.84
C SER A 155 -7.67 -16.45 -7.42
N ALA A 156 -8.54 -16.69 -6.42
CA ALA A 156 -8.68 -17.96 -5.72
C ALA A 156 -7.35 -18.54 -5.18
N ASP A 157 -6.31 -17.69 -5.07
CA ASP A 157 -4.97 -18.07 -4.65
C ASP A 157 -4.62 -17.39 -3.33
N GLN A 158 -4.56 -18.19 -2.27
CA GLN A 158 -4.19 -17.74 -0.93
C GLN A 158 -2.69 -17.38 -0.82
N ALA A 159 -1.86 -17.84 -1.75
CA ALA A 159 -0.44 -17.55 -1.82
C ALA A 159 -0.11 -16.41 -2.80
N LEU A 160 -1.12 -15.65 -3.25
CA LEU A 160 -0.93 -14.55 -4.21
C LEU A 160 0.14 -13.56 -3.71
N THR A 161 1.16 -13.31 -4.55
CA THR A 161 2.25 -12.36 -4.31
C THR A 161 2.17 -11.17 -5.28
N PHE A 162 2.99 -10.13 -5.08
CA PHE A 162 3.08 -9.05 -6.07
C PHE A 162 3.65 -9.52 -7.41
N HIS A 163 4.56 -10.50 -7.41
CA HIS A 163 5.04 -11.09 -8.65
C HIS A 163 3.87 -11.65 -9.47
N ALA A 164 2.96 -12.38 -8.82
CA ALA A 164 1.74 -12.87 -9.46
C ALA A 164 0.78 -11.73 -9.89
N LEU A 165 0.68 -10.64 -9.12
CA LEU A 165 -0.13 -9.47 -9.51
C LEU A 165 0.35 -8.81 -10.82
N THR A 166 1.66 -8.80 -11.12
CA THR A 166 2.14 -8.21 -12.38
C THR A 166 1.60 -8.93 -13.62
N TRP A 167 1.37 -10.24 -13.53
CA TRP A 167 0.71 -11.00 -14.59
C TRP A 167 -0.77 -10.61 -14.73
N LEU A 168 -1.48 -10.40 -13.61
CA LEU A 168 -2.86 -9.93 -13.62
C LEU A 168 -3.01 -8.50 -14.15
N ASP A 169 -1.99 -7.66 -13.99
CA ASP A 169 -1.98 -6.29 -14.54
C ASP A 169 -2.03 -6.29 -16.07
N THR A 170 -1.47 -7.33 -16.69
CA THR A 170 -1.33 -7.45 -18.15
C THR A 170 -2.33 -8.43 -18.78
N ALA A 171 -3.03 -9.22 -17.97
CA ALA A 171 -4.02 -10.16 -18.45
C ALA A 171 -5.25 -9.40 -19.00
N PRO A 172 -5.82 -9.83 -20.14
CA PRO A 172 -7.12 -9.33 -20.57
C PRO A 172 -8.15 -9.66 -19.49
N LEU A 173 -8.97 -8.67 -19.13
CA LEU A 173 -10.08 -8.88 -18.20
C LEU A 173 -10.96 -10.03 -18.73
N PRO A 174 -11.38 -10.99 -17.89
CA PRO A 174 -12.38 -11.94 -18.32
C PRO A 174 -13.61 -11.15 -18.75
N ASP A 175 -14.13 -11.44 -19.94
CA ASP A 175 -15.34 -10.81 -20.47
C ASP A 175 -16.49 -11.05 -19.50
N GLY A 176 -16.69 -10.09 -18.60
CA GLY A 176 -17.70 -10.11 -17.56
C GLY A 176 -18.95 -9.47 -18.09
N GLU A 177 -19.94 -10.32 -18.34
CA GLU A 177 -21.30 -10.05 -18.78
C GLU A 177 -21.82 -8.66 -18.39
N SER A 178 -22.25 -7.92 -19.42
CA SER A 178 -23.14 -6.77 -19.27
C SER A 178 -24.48 -7.26 -18.72
N GLY A 179 -24.57 -7.37 -17.38
CA GLY A 179 -25.80 -7.61 -16.64
C GLY A 179 -26.41 -6.30 -16.16
#